data_AF-A0AAW1VSP9-F1
#
_entry.id   AF-A0AAW1VSP9-F1
#
_cell.length_a   1.000
_cell.length_b   1.000
_cell.length_c   1.000
_cell.angle_alpha   90.00
_cell.angle_beta   90.00
_cell.angle_gamma   90.00
#
_symmetry.space_group_name_H-M   'P 1'
#
loop_
_entity.id
_entity.type
_entity.pdbx_description
1 polymer ?
#
loop_
_entity_poly.entity_id
_entity_poly.type
_entity_poly.pdbx_seq_one_letter_code
_entity_poly.pdbx_strand_id
1 'polypeptide(L)'
;MATIKDEEESFCYAMQLVNSTALPMSMQSAIELGVFDIIAKAGPGAGLSSAEIAAQIGTKNAEAPMMLDRILRLLASHSVINCTVVNDNEGDHGDGPNFQRVYSLAPVSKYFVKSDEDGHVSLGALMALLQDKVFLDSWFQLKGAVVEGGVPFNRVHGTHAFEYLGLDPRFNQVFNTAMFNHTTIVIKRILDLYKGFEHLTQLVDVGGGLGVNLSLITSKYPHIKGINFDLPHVIKDAPSYPGVEHVGGDMFASVPSGDAIFIKWILHDWSDEHCLKLLKNCYNAIPDNGKVIVVDALLPVVPETSTAVKSTSQLDVLVMTVYQGGKERSEQEFIALATAAGFRGIRYECFVCNCWVMEFFK
;
A
#
# COMPACT_ATOMS: atom_id res chain seq x y z
N MET A 1 29.57 24.06 -16.47
CA MET A 1 28.38 24.54 -17.20
C MET A 1 27.65 23.30 -17.68
N ALA A 2 26.35 23.20 -17.43
CA ALA A 2 25.53 22.14 -18.00
C ALA A 2 25.54 22.26 -19.53
N THR A 3 25.43 21.14 -20.25
CA THR A 3 25.33 21.17 -21.71
C THR A 3 23.90 21.54 -22.12
N ILE A 4 23.69 22.03 -23.36
CA ILE A 4 22.35 22.30 -23.90
C ILE A 4 21.44 21.07 -23.78
N LYS A 5 22.01 19.87 -23.99
CA LYS A 5 21.30 18.61 -23.85
C LYS A 5 20.83 18.37 -22.41
N ASP A 6 21.67 18.68 -21.42
CA ASP A 6 21.31 18.55 -20.00
C ASP A 6 20.19 19.52 -19.61
N GLU A 7 20.19 20.73 -20.19
CA GLU A 7 19.13 21.72 -19.99
C GLU A 7 17.79 21.26 -20.61
N GLU A 8 17.81 20.70 -21.81
CA GLU A 8 16.62 20.13 -22.47
C GLU A 8 16.05 18.93 -21.71
N GLU A 9 16.91 18.00 -21.27
CA GLU A 9 16.50 16.84 -20.46
C GLU A 9 15.89 17.31 -19.11
N SER A 10 16.48 18.33 -18.47
CA SER A 10 15.97 18.92 -17.24
C SER A 10 14.59 19.56 -17.42
N PHE A 11 14.39 20.29 -18.53
CA PHE A 11 13.08 20.87 -18.84
C PHE A 11 12.02 19.80 -19.10
N CYS A 12 12.36 18.75 -19.85
CA CYS A 12 11.45 17.61 -20.08
C CYS A 12 11.03 16.95 -18.77
N TYR A 13 11.98 16.75 -17.85
CA TYR A 13 11.68 16.19 -16.53
C TYR A 13 10.80 17.13 -15.70
N ALA A 14 11.06 18.44 -15.70
CA ALA A 14 10.20 19.41 -15.03
C ALA A 14 8.76 19.38 -15.57
N MET A 15 8.58 19.28 -16.89
CA MET A 15 7.26 19.14 -17.50
C MET A 15 6.56 17.82 -17.13
N GLN A 16 7.30 16.72 -16.97
CA GLN A 16 6.74 15.47 -16.46
C GLN A 16 6.21 15.64 -15.02
N LEU A 17 6.95 16.33 -14.16
CA LEU A 17 6.54 16.59 -12.77
C LEU A 17 5.27 17.45 -12.69
N VAL A 18 5.16 18.49 -13.53
CA VAL A 18 3.95 19.34 -13.61
C VAL A 18 2.71 18.51 -13.98
N ASN A 19 2.87 17.53 -14.86
CA ASN A 19 1.77 16.68 -15.33
C ASN A 19 1.65 15.36 -14.53
N SER A 20 2.34 15.24 -13.39
CA SER A 20 2.48 13.97 -12.67
C SER A 20 1.15 13.36 -12.20
N THR A 21 0.10 14.16 -12.00
CA THR A 21 -1.26 13.69 -11.66
C THR A 21 -1.88 12.82 -12.76
N ALA A 22 -1.49 13.00 -14.03
CA ALA A 22 -2.07 12.25 -15.13
C ALA A 22 -1.80 10.74 -15.00
N LEU A 23 -0.62 10.33 -14.52
CA LEU A 23 -0.26 8.93 -14.36
C LEU A 23 -1.14 8.19 -13.33
N PRO A 24 -1.20 8.60 -12.04
CA PRO A 24 -2.01 7.90 -11.06
C PRO A 24 -3.50 7.94 -11.40
N MET A 25 -4.03 9.05 -11.93
CA MET A 25 -5.46 9.09 -12.29
C MET A 25 -5.77 8.15 -13.47
N SER A 26 -4.89 8.08 -14.47
CA SER A 26 -5.05 7.14 -15.59
C SER A 26 -4.91 5.68 -15.17
N MET A 27 -3.98 5.40 -14.25
CA MET A 27 -3.82 4.09 -13.63
C MET A 27 -5.08 3.65 -12.87
N GLN A 28 -5.64 4.54 -12.04
CA GLN A 28 -6.88 4.27 -11.31
C GLN A 28 -8.03 3.94 -12.27
N SER A 29 -8.22 4.74 -13.32
CA SER A 29 -9.25 4.44 -14.33
C SER A 29 -8.99 3.13 -15.07
N ALA A 30 -7.73 2.79 -15.39
CA ALA A 30 -7.41 1.51 -16.03
C ALA A 30 -7.72 0.31 -15.12
N ILE A 31 -7.49 0.44 -13.81
CA ILE A 31 -7.85 -0.57 -12.80
C ILE A 31 -9.38 -0.72 -12.72
N GLU A 32 -10.12 0.39 -12.63
CA GLU A 32 -11.58 0.39 -12.54
C GLU A 32 -12.25 -0.18 -13.79
N LEU A 33 -11.68 0.10 -14.97
CA LEU A 33 -12.13 -0.46 -16.24
C LEU A 33 -11.71 -1.93 -16.43
N GLY A 34 -10.96 -2.52 -15.49
CA GLY A 34 -10.53 -3.92 -15.56
C GLY A 34 -9.52 -4.21 -16.69
N VAL A 35 -8.80 -3.19 -17.16
CA VAL A 35 -7.86 -3.30 -18.29
C VAL A 35 -6.82 -4.39 -18.05
N PHE A 36 -6.24 -4.43 -16.85
CA PHE A 36 -5.21 -5.41 -16.49
C PHE A 36 -5.76 -6.83 -16.51
N ASP A 37 -6.97 -7.05 -15.98
CA ASP A 37 -7.64 -8.34 -15.95
C ASP A 37 -8.03 -8.80 -17.36
N ILE A 38 -8.49 -7.87 -18.21
CA ILE A 38 -8.82 -8.13 -19.62
C ILE A 38 -7.59 -8.63 -20.38
N ILE A 39 -6.46 -7.94 -20.26
CA ILE A 39 -5.21 -8.35 -20.92
C ILE A 39 -4.71 -9.68 -20.34
N ALA A 40 -4.79 -9.87 -19.00
CA ALA A 40 -4.41 -11.12 -18.37
C ALA A 40 -5.20 -12.33 -18.91
N LYS A 41 -6.52 -12.17 -19.09
CA LYS A 41 -7.41 -13.21 -19.62
C LYS A 41 -7.12 -13.59 -21.07
N ALA A 42 -6.50 -12.70 -21.86
CA ALA A 42 -6.07 -13.03 -23.22
C ALA A 42 -4.87 -14.01 -23.26
N GLY A 43 -4.19 -14.19 -22.13
CA GLY A 43 -3.13 -15.17 -21.93
C GLY A 43 -1.71 -14.59 -21.95
N PRO A 44 -0.72 -15.36 -21.48
CA PRO A 44 0.67 -14.90 -21.39
C PRO A 44 1.23 -14.48 -22.76
N GLY A 45 1.73 -13.25 -22.86
CA GLY A 45 2.33 -12.72 -24.09
C GLY A 45 1.33 -12.23 -25.15
N ALA A 46 0.01 -12.37 -24.91
CA ALA A 46 -1.00 -11.82 -25.79
C ALA A 46 -0.98 -10.28 -25.79
N GLY A 47 -1.08 -9.68 -26.97
CA GLY A 47 -1.24 -8.25 -27.16
C GLY A 47 -2.65 -7.94 -27.63
N LEU A 48 -3.33 -7.00 -26.97
CA LEU A 48 -4.66 -6.53 -27.36
C LEU A 48 -4.60 -5.08 -27.85
N SER A 49 -5.30 -4.78 -28.93
CA SER A 49 -5.60 -3.41 -29.34
C SER A 49 -6.54 -2.73 -28.35
N SER A 50 -6.56 -1.39 -28.35
CA SER A 50 -7.50 -0.64 -27.50
C SER A 50 -8.97 -0.90 -27.88
N ALA A 51 -9.25 -1.26 -29.14
CA ALA A 51 -10.58 -1.62 -29.60
C ALA A 51 -11.05 -2.95 -29.02
N GLU A 52 -10.18 -3.96 -28.98
CA GLU A 52 -10.47 -5.25 -28.35
C GLU A 52 -10.68 -5.10 -26.83
N ILE A 53 -9.86 -4.27 -26.17
CA ILE A 53 -10.04 -3.97 -24.74
C ILE A 53 -11.38 -3.24 -24.52
N ALA A 54 -11.69 -2.22 -25.33
CA ALA A 54 -12.97 -1.50 -25.25
C ALA A 54 -14.18 -2.41 -25.42
N ALA A 55 -14.10 -3.36 -26.37
CA ALA A 55 -15.16 -4.34 -26.60
C ALA A 55 -15.39 -5.23 -25.38
N GLN A 56 -14.34 -5.68 -24.70
CA GLN A 56 -14.44 -6.48 -23.48
C GLN A 56 -14.96 -5.68 -22.26
N ILE A 57 -14.72 -4.37 -22.21
CA ILE A 57 -15.34 -3.48 -21.20
C ILE A 57 -16.87 -3.40 -21.40
N GLY A 58 -17.37 -3.63 -22.62
CA GLY A 58 -18.80 -3.58 -22.93
C GLY A 58 -19.36 -2.15 -23.05
N THR A 59 -18.50 -1.17 -23.34
CA THR A 59 -18.91 0.23 -23.52
C THR A 59 -19.62 0.46 -24.84
N LYS A 60 -20.59 1.39 -24.84
CA LYS A 60 -21.31 1.86 -26.06
C LYS A 60 -20.71 3.14 -26.65
N ASN A 61 -19.67 3.70 -26.03
CA ASN A 61 -19.02 4.92 -26.49
C ASN A 61 -18.10 4.62 -27.68
N ALA A 62 -18.43 5.15 -28.86
CA ALA A 62 -17.64 4.98 -30.08
C ALA A 62 -16.20 5.52 -29.95
N GLU A 63 -15.97 6.51 -29.08
CA GLU A 63 -14.66 7.11 -28.84
C GLU A 63 -13.81 6.32 -27.83
N ALA A 64 -14.36 5.31 -27.15
CA ALA A 64 -13.67 4.58 -26.09
C ALA A 64 -12.34 3.93 -26.54
N PRO A 65 -12.23 3.29 -27.73
CA PRO A 65 -10.95 2.77 -28.20
C PRO A 65 -9.85 3.83 -28.29
N MET A 66 -10.18 5.03 -28.77
CA MET A 66 -9.22 6.13 -28.89
C MET A 66 -8.83 6.69 -27.51
N MET A 67 -9.80 6.84 -26.60
CA MET A 67 -9.52 7.28 -25.24
C MET A 67 -8.64 6.27 -24.48
N LEU A 68 -8.95 4.97 -24.60
CA LEU A 68 -8.17 3.89 -24.00
C LEU A 68 -6.76 3.83 -24.58
N ASP A 69 -6.60 3.93 -25.90
CA ASP A 69 -5.29 3.96 -26.53
C ASP A 69 -4.38 5.08 -25.97
N ARG A 70 -4.94 6.26 -25.68
CA ARG A 70 -4.20 7.36 -25.04
C ARG A 70 -3.78 7.04 -23.60
N ILE A 71 -4.67 6.42 -22.82
CA ILE A 71 -4.38 5.97 -21.45
C ILE A 71 -3.30 4.89 -21.48
N LEU A 72 -3.48 3.86 -22.29
CA LEU A 72 -2.56 2.73 -22.43
C LEU A 72 -1.19 3.18 -22.92
N ARG A 73 -1.13 4.16 -23.84
CA ARG A 73 0.14 4.76 -24.28
C ARG A 73 0.87 5.47 -23.13
N LEU A 74 0.18 6.16 -22.24
CA LEU A 74 0.78 6.77 -21.04
C LEU A 74 1.29 5.69 -20.07
N LEU A 75 0.53 4.61 -19.87
CA LEU A 75 0.96 3.48 -19.04
C LEU A 75 2.20 2.79 -19.63
N ALA A 76 2.22 2.61 -20.95
CA ALA A 76 3.36 2.03 -21.66
C ALA A 76 4.61 2.91 -21.57
N SER A 77 4.47 4.24 -21.61
CA SER A 77 5.61 5.16 -21.45
C SER A 77 6.24 5.12 -20.05
N HIS A 78 5.54 4.54 -19.06
CA HIS A 78 6.02 4.30 -17.70
C HIS A 78 6.34 2.83 -17.43
N SER A 79 6.43 2.01 -18.50
CA SER A 79 6.68 0.56 -18.44
C SER A 79 5.68 -0.21 -17.55
N VAL A 80 4.48 0.35 -17.36
CA VAL A 80 3.41 -0.31 -16.61
C VAL A 80 2.77 -1.43 -17.42
N ILE A 81 2.72 -1.26 -18.74
CA ILE A 81 2.34 -2.26 -19.74
C ILE A 81 3.34 -2.19 -20.90
N ASN A 82 3.42 -3.23 -21.71
CA ASN A 82 4.19 -3.22 -22.95
C ASN A 82 3.32 -2.69 -24.09
N CYS A 83 3.96 -2.08 -25.09
CA CYS A 83 3.31 -1.63 -26.32
C CYS A 83 4.17 -2.05 -27.51
N THR A 84 3.55 -2.71 -28.48
CA THR A 84 4.14 -2.95 -29.80
C THR A 84 3.25 -2.36 -30.87
N VAL A 85 3.80 -2.16 -32.07
CA VAL A 85 3.08 -1.61 -33.21
C VAL A 85 3.00 -2.69 -34.28
N VAL A 86 1.80 -2.91 -34.80
CA VAL A 86 1.52 -3.81 -35.91
C VAL A 86 1.09 -2.95 -37.11
N ASN A 87 1.65 -3.22 -38.28
CA ASN A 87 1.25 -2.53 -39.51
C ASN A 87 -0.06 -3.15 -40.01
N ASP A 88 -1.04 -2.31 -40.29
CA ASP A 88 -2.37 -2.75 -40.71
C ASP A 88 -2.41 -2.91 -42.23
N ASN A 89 -1.71 -3.93 -42.75
CA ASN A 89 -1.53 -4.10 -44.20
C ASN A 89 -2.81 -4.52 -44.95
N GLU A 90 -3.97 -4.70 -44.29
CA GLU A 90 -5.18 -5.28 -44.89
C GLU A 90 -6.45 -4.39 -44.85
N GLY A 91 -6.37 -3.13 -44.40
CA GLY A 91 -7.53 -2.23 -44.30
C GLY A 91 -7.57 -1.09 -45.33
N ASP A 92 -8.62 -1.05 -46.17
CA ASP A 92 -9.10 0.19 -46.81
C ASP A 92 -9.74 1.08 -45.74
N HIS A 93 -8.89 1.70 -44.94
CA HIS A 93 -9.25 2.80 -44.06
C HIS A 93 -8.76 4.06 -44.76
N GLY A 94 -9.55 5.14 -44.77
CA GLY A 94 -9.21 6.41 -45.44
C GLY A 94 -7.92 7.08 -44.94
N ASP A 95 -7.87 8.41 -44.81
CA ASP A 95 -6.64 9.17 -44.43
C ASP A 95 -6.06 8.89 -43.01
N GLY A 96 -6.36 7.75 -42.38
CA GLY A 96 -5.84 7.34 -41.07
C GLY A 96 -4.43 6.73 -41.11
N PRO A 97 -3.72 6.71 -39.96
CA PRO A 97 -2.39 6.10 -39.88
C PRO A 97 -2.44 4.58 -40.10
N ASN A 98 -1.54 4.07 -40.94
CA ASN A 98 -1.42 2.64 -41.29
C ASN A 98 -0.74 1.79 -40.20
N PHE A 99 -1.05 2.03 -38.92
CA PHE A 99 -0.49 1.28 -37.81
C PHE A 99 -1.48 1.15 -36.65
N GLN A 100 -1.39 0.05 -35.92
CA GLN A 100 -2.16 -0.19 -34.71
C GLN A 100 -1.22 -0.52 -33.54
N ARG A 101 -1.49 0.06 -32.37
CA ARG A 101 -0.81 -0.32 -31.12
C ARG A 101 -1.52 -1.52 -30.49
N VAL A 102 -0.73 -2.49 -30.05
CA VAL A 102 -1.20 -3.61 -29.23
C VAL A 102 -0.45 -3.61 -27.90
N TYR A 103 -1.17 -3.94 -26.83
CA TYR A 103 -0.73 -3.80 -25.46
C TYR A 103 -0.74 -5.15 -24.75
N SER A 104 0.34 -5.44 -24.02
CA SER A 104 0.47 -6.66 -23.22
C SER A 104 0.96 -6.33 -21.81
N LEU A 105 0.80 -7.25 -20.86
CA LEU A 105 1.25 -7.02 -19.48
C LEU A 105 2.78 -6.91 -19.40
N ALA A 106 3.26 -5.95 -18.62
CA ALA A 106 4.65 -5.85 -18.18
C ALA A 106 4.81 -6.51 -16.79
N PRO A 107 6.04 -6.74 -16.31
CA PRO A 107 6.26 -7.39 -15.01
C PRO A 107 5.59 -6.70 -13.82
N VAL A 108 5.45 -5.37 -13.84
CA VAL A 108 4.77 -4.62 -12.77
C VAL A 108 3.24 -4.75 -12.83
N SER A 109 2.67 -5.03 -14.00
CA SER A 109 1.22 -5.15 -14.17
C SER A 109 0.63 -6.28 -13.32
N LYS A 110 1.41 -7.33 -13.02
CA LYS A 110 0.95 -8.46 -12.21
C LYS A 110 0.42 -8.06 -10.83
N TYR A 111 0.88 -6.95 -10.27
CA TYR A 111 0.41 -6.44 -8.99
C TYR A 111 -0.93 -5.70 -9.09
N PHE A 112 -1.43 -5.46 -10.30
CA PHE A 112 -2.70 -4.80 -10.60
C PHE A 112 -3.72 -5.73 -11.28
N VAL A 113 -3.36 -7.01 -11.49
CA VAL A 113 -4.26 -8.07 -11.95
C VAL A 113 -4.89 -8.75 -10.74
N LYS A 114 -6.21 -8.94 -10.76
CA LYS A 114 -6.94 -9.72 -9.76
C LYS A 114 -6.92 -11.19 -10.16
N SER A 115 -5.97 -11.96 -9.64
CA SER A 115 -5.87 -13.40 -9.89
C SER A 115 -6.75 -14.20 -8.93
N ASP A 116 -7.47 -15.19 -9.46
CA ASP A 116 -8.27 -16.15 -8.70
C ASP A 116 -7.39 -16.96 -7.73
N GLU A 117 -6.15 -17.29 -8.13
CA GLU A 117 -5.19 -18.05 -7.31
C GLU A 117 -4.77 -17.31 -6.04
N ASP A 118 -4.83 -15.98 -6.07
CA ASP A 118 -4.39 -15.13 -4.97
C ASP A 118 -5.53 -14.63 -4.07
N GLY A 119 -6.77 -15.07 -4.32
CA GLY A 119 -7.96 -14.57 -3.64
C GLY A 119 -8.44 -13.23 -4.18
N HIS A 120 -8.19 -12.96 -5.47
CA HIS A 120 -8.55 -11.72 -6.18
C HIS A 120 -7.97 -10.43 -5.58
N VAL A 121 -6.81 -10.52 -4.92
CA VAL A 121 -6.13 -9.34 -4.34
C VAL A 121 -5.23 -8.64 -5.36
N SER A 122 -5.14 -7.32 -5.26
CA SER A 122 -4.22 -6.51 -6.06
C SER A 122 -3.89 -5.18 -5.36
N LEU A 123 -2.81 -4.52 -5.76
CA LEU A 123 -2.50 -3.14 -5.33
C LEU A 123 -3.51 -2.12 -5.87
N GLY A 124 -4.41 -2.52 -6.78
CA GLY A 124 -5.47 -1.65 -7.26
C GLY A 124 -6.43 -1.19 -6.17
N ALA A 125 -6.65 -2.00 -5.13
CA ALA A 125 -7.45 -1.58 -3.97
C ALA A 125 -6.75 -0.51 -3.13
N LEU A 126 -5.43 -0.63 -2.94
CA LEU A 126 -4.64 0.40 -2.26
C LEU A 126 -4.64 1.70 -3.06
N MET A 127 -4.53 1.60 -4.39
CA MET A 127 -4.67 2.75 -5.28
C MET A 127 -6.05 3.40 -5.17
N ALA A 128 -7.13 2.61 -5.15
CA ALA A 128 -8.47 3.16 -4.96
C ALA A 128 -8.61 3.95 -3.64
N LEU A 129 -7.93 3.54 -2.57
CA LEU A 129 -7.90 4.29 -1.30
C LEU A 129 -7.12 5.60 -1.43
N LEU A 130 -5.90 5.57 -1.96
CA LEU A 130 -5.03 6.76 -2.01
C LEU A 130 -5.54 7.81 -3.02
N GLN A 131 -6.31 7.38 -4.02
CA GLN A 131 -6.96 8.23 -5.02
C GLN A 131 -8.44 8.50 -4.69
N ASP A 132 -8.95 8.03 -3.55
CA ASP A 132 -10.30 8.39 -3.10
C ASP A 132 -10.36 9.88 -2.77
N LYS A 133 -11.48 10.52 -3.12
CA LYS A 133 -11.70 11.94 -2.87
C LYS A 133 -11.43 12.32 -1.41
N VAL A 134 -11.80 11.45 -0.46
CA VAL A 134 -11.61 11.71 0.98
C VAL A 134 -10.14 11.96 1.33
N PHE A 135 -9.20 11.20 0.77
CA PHE A 135 -7.77 11.42 0.95
C PHE A 135 -7.22 12.50 0.02
N LEU A 136 -7.72 12.59 -1.22
CA LEU A 136 -7.28 13.61 -2.17
C LEU A 136 -7.57 15.04 -1.68
N ASP A 137 -8.70 15.25 -1.00
CA ASP A 137 -9.10 16.57 -0.50
C ASP A 137 -8.06 17.14 0.50
N SER A 138 -7.35 16.29 1.24
CA SER A 138 -6.30 16.67 2.19
C SER A 138 -5.13 17.42 1.53
N TRP A 139 -4.78 17.09 0.28
CA TRP A 139 -3.66 17.73 -0.42
C TRP A 139 -3.88 19.24 -0.64
N PHE A 140 -5.14 19.68 -0.78
CA PHE A 140 -5.46 21.10 -0.90
C PHE A 140 -5.23 21.88 0.40
N GLN A 141 -5.14 21.21 1.55
CA GLN A 141 -4.84 21.81 2.85
C GLN A 141 -3.37 21.71 3.24
N LEU A 142 -2.53 21.00 2.48
CA LEU A 142 -1.12 20.78 2.83
C LEU A 142 -0.35 22.10 3.01
N LYS A 143 -0.50 23.05 2.08
CA LYS A 143 0.13 24.39 2.21
C LYS A 143 -0.31 25.09 3.49
N GLY A 144 -1.61 25.07 3.79
CA GLY A 144 -2.15 25.70 4.99
C GLY A 144 -1.60 25.06 6.26
N ALA A 145 -1.54 23.74 6.31
CA ALA A 145 -0.97 22.98 7.42
C ALA A 145 0.51 23.31 7.68
N VAL A 146 1.32 23.47 6.63
CA VAL A 146 2.74 23.85 6.78
C VAL A 146 2.90 25.25 7.39
N VAL A 147 2.02 26.20 7.04
CA VAL A 147 2.12 27.59 7.47
C VAL A 147 1.48 27.83 8.84
N GLU A 148 0.32 27.24 9.07
CA GLU A 148 -0.54 27.55 10.22
C GLU A 148 -0.61 26.42 11.25
N GLY A 149 -0.07 25.24 10.91
CA GLY A 149 -0.20 24.02 11.68
C GLY A 149 -1.51 23.26 11.42
N GLY A 150 -1.64 22.13 12.12
CA GLY A 150 -2.72 21.17 11.96
C GLY A 150 -2.43 20.09 10.92
N VAL A 151 -3.27 19.06 10.90
CA VAL A 151 -3.17 17.94 9.94
C VAL A 151 -4.05 18.25 8.72
N PRO A 152 -3.56 18.12 7.49
CA PRO A 152 -4.35 18.43 6.30
C PRO A 152 -5.70 17.72 6.25
N PHE A 153 -5.77 16.43 6.58
CA PHE A 153 -7.03 15.68 6.69
C PHE A 153 -8.00 16.29 7.69
N ASN A 154 -7.55 16.58 8.91
CA ASN A 154 -8.39 17.17 9.95
C ASN A 154 -8.88 18.58 9.57
N ARG A 155 -8.10 19.34 8.80
CA ARG A 155 -8.49 20.67 8.30
C ARG A 155 -9.63 20.58 7.27
N VAL A 156 -9.73 19.47 6.53
CA VAL A 156 -10.83 19.22 5.59
C VAL A 156 -12.05 18.65 6.30
N HIS A 157 -11.85 17.60 7.10
CA HIS A 157 -12.95 16.75 7.60
C HIS A 157 -13.34 17.02 9.05
N GLY A 158 -12.58 17.86 9.77
CA GLY A 158 -12.88 18.28 11.14
C GLY A 158 -12.67 17.23 12.23
N THR A 159 -12.15 16.05 11.90
CA THR A 159 -12.00 14.90 12.81
C THR A 159 -10.76 14.08 12.42
N HIS A 160 -10.29 13.19 13.31
CA HIS A 160 -9.16 12.31 13.01
C HIS A 160 -9.53 11.25 11.96
N ALA A 161 -8.57 10.81 11.13
CA ALA A 161 -8.81 9.85 10.06
C ALA A 161 -9.50 8.55 10.52
N PHE A 162 -9.05 7.96 11.63
CA PHE A 162 -9.70 6.77 12.20
C PHE A 162 -11.13 7.01 12.70
N GLU A 163 -11.43 8.21 13.20
CA GLU A 163 -12.81 8.55 13.60
C GLU A 163 -13.70 8.74 12.37
N TYR A 164 -13.16 9.32 11.29
CA TYR A 164 -13.87 9.54 10.03
C TYR A 164 -14.33 8.23 9.38
N LEU A 165 -13.59 7.13 9.55
CA LEU A 165 -14.02 5.80 9.07
C LEU A 165 -15.38 5.39 9.67
N GLY A 166 -15.69 5.81 10.90
CA GLY A 166 -17.00 5.58 11.52
C GLY A 166 -18.13 6.46 10.96
N LEU A 167 -17.80 7.53 10.23
CA LEU A 167 -18.75 8.52 9.70
C LEU A 167 -19.13 8.26 8.23
N ASP A 168 -18.22 7.69 7.43
CA ASP A 168 -18.45 7.35 6.02
C ASP A 168 -18.30 5.84 5.79
N PRO A 169 -19.41 5.07 5.81
CA PRO A 169 -19.38 3.62 5.59
C PRO A 169 -18.81 3.21 4.22
N ARG A 170 -19.00 4.04 3.19
CA ARG A 170 -18.46 3.79 1.84
C ARG A 170 -16.94 3.93 1.86
N PHE A 171 -16.41 4.98 2.49
CA PHE A 171 -14.97 5.15 2.62
C PHE A 171 -14.34 4.08 3.53
N ASN A 172 -15.01 3.69 4.61
CA ASN A 172 -14.58 2.57 5.45
C ASN A 172 -14.44 1.26 4.66
N GLN A 173 -15.37 0.98 3.75
CA GLN A 173 -15.27 -0.19 2.86
C GLN A 173 -14.06 -0.10 1.93
N VAL A 174 -13.77 1.08 1.35
CA VAL A 174 -12.58 1.31 0.51
C VAL A 174 -11.31 1.07 1.33
N PHE A 175 -11.23 1.64 2.54
CA PHE A 175 -10.11 1.48 3.45
C PHE A 175 -9.87 0.01 3.82
N ASN A 176 -10.90 -0.70 4.27
CA ASN A 176 -10.79 -2.11 4.66
C ASN A 176 -10.40 -3.00 3.48
N THR A 177 -10.93 -2.73 2.28
CA THR A 177 -10.58 -3.47 1.07
C THR A 177 -9.10 -3.27 0.72
N ALA A 178 -8.62 -2.02 0.78
CA ALA A 178 -7.21 -1.69 0.55
C ALA A 178 -6.28 -2.40 1.55
N MET A 179 -6.60 -2.32 2.84
CA MET A 179 -5.82 -2.97 3.90
C MET A 179 -5.80 -4.48 3.76
N PHE A 180 -6.95 -5.11 3.45
CA PHE A 180 -7.04 -6.54 3.19
C PHE A 180 -6.13 -6.96 2.03
N ASN A 181 -6.20 -6.25 0.90
CA ASN A 181 -5.46 -6.58 -0.31
C ASN A 181 -3.94 -6.43 -0.08
N HIS A 182 -3.53 -5.27 0.43
CA HIS A 182 -2.12 -4.99 0.68
C HIS A 182 -1.52 -5.96 1.71
N THR A 183 -2.22 -6.18 2.83
CA THR A 183 -1.77 -7.12 3.87
C THR A 183 -1.66 -8.54 3.35
N THR A 184 -2.62 -9.01 2.55
CA THR A 184 -2.55 -10.37 1.97
C THR A 184 -1.31 -10.54 1.10
N ILE A 185 -1.00 -9.55 0.25
CA ILE A 185 0.18 -9.58 -0.64
C ILE A 185 1.48 -9.62 0.19
N VAL A 186 1.59 -8.74 1.19
CA VAL A 186 2.81 -8.60 1.99
C VAL A 186 3.03 -9.80 2.91
N ILE A 187 1.99 -10.25 3.63
CA ILE A 187 2.10 -11.34 4.61
C ILE A 187 2.39 -12.67 3.93
N LYS A 188 1.80 -12.97 2.76
CA LYS A 188 2.16 -14.16 1.98
C LYS A 188 3.68 -14.21 1.72
N ARG A 189 4.29 -13.09 1.35
CA ARG A 189 5.74 -12.99 1.13
C ARG A 189 6.56 -13.05 2.41
N ILE A 190 6.10 -12.41 3.49
CA ILE A 190 6.74 -12.53 4.81
C ILE A 190 6.79 -13.98 5.24
N LEU A 191 5.68 -14.71 5.13
CA LEU A 191 5.61 -16.11 5.54
C LEU A 191 6.60 -17.01 4.77
N ASP A 192 6.96 -16.68 3.52
CA ASP A 192 7.95 -17.43 2.75
C ASP A 192 9.37 -17.25 3.28
N LEU A 193 9.72 -16.05 3.75
CA LEU A 193 11.09 -15.64 4.05
C LEU A 193 11.39 -15.58 5.55
N TYR A 194 10.43 -15.15 6.37
CA TYR A 194 10.58 -14.92 7.79
C TYR A 194 10.20 -16.15 8.60
N LYS A 195 11.13 -16.61 9.46
CA LYS A 195 10.97 -17.82 10.28
C LYS A 195 10.64 -17.57 11.74
N GLY A 196 10.59 -16.30 12.15
CA GLY A 196 10.43 -15.96 13.57
C GLY A 196 9.09 -16.32 14.19
N PHE A 197 8.13 -16.86 13.42
CA PHE A 197 6.87 -17.41 13.92
C PHE A 197 6.94 -18.88 14.37
N GLU A 198 7.92 -19.66 13.89
CA GLU A 198 7.88 -21.14 13.97
C GLU A 198 7.73 -21.71 15.39
N HIS A 199 8.31 -21.03 16.39
CA HIS A 199 8.35 -21.50 17.78
C HIS A 199 7.39 -20.75 18.72
N LEU A 200 6.50 -19.92 18.20
CA LEU A 200 5.51 -19.21 19.00
C LEU A 200 4.35 -20.15 19.37
N THR A 201 3.79 -19.97 20.55
CA THR A 201 2.54 -20.61 20.98
C THR A 201 1.38 -19.62 20.95
N GLN A 202 1.62 -18.37 21.33
CA GLN A 202 0.64 -17.29 21.30
C GLN A 202 1.21 -16.03 20.64
N LEU A 203 0.47 -15.49 19.66
CA LEU A 203 0.85 -14.28 18.92
C LEU A 203 -0.28 -13.24 19.03
N VAL A 204 0.05 -12.04 19.47
CA VAL A 204 -0.90 -10.92 19.52
C VAL A 204 -0.62 -9.98 18.34
N ASP A 205 -1.61 -9.70 17.51
CA ASP A 205 -1.52 -8.70 16.44
C ASP A 205 -2.20 -7.41 16.91
N VAL A 206 -1.41 -6.37 17.17
CA VAL A 206 -1.89 -5.08 17.69
C VAL A 206 -2.15 -4.15 16.52
N GLY A 207 -3.38 -3.63 16.43
CA GLY A 207 -3.85 -2.92 15.25
C GLY A 207 -4.10 -3.89 14.08
N GLY A 208 -4.47 -5.13 14.38
CA GLY A 208 -4.64 -6.17 13.37
C GLY A 208 -5.88 -6.01 12.47
N GLY A 209 -6.69 -4.98 12.72
CA GLY A 209 -7.88 -4.64 11.97
C GLY A 209 -8.87 -5.79 11.93
N LEU A 210 -9.23 -6.21 10.71
CA LEU A 210 -10.14 -7.35 10.51
C LEU A 210 -9.46 -8.71 10.73
N GLY A 211 -8.19 -8.78 11.16
CA GLY A 211 -7.50 -10.02 11.54
C GLY A 211 -6.82 -10.78 10.39
N VAL A 212 -6.60 -10.11 9.26
CA VAL A 212 -6.04 -10.74 8.03
C VAL A 212 -4.63 -11.28 8.26
N ASN A 213 -3.75 -10.55 8.98
CA ASN A 213 -2.40 -11.04 9.27
C ASN A 213 -2.46 -12.40 9.99
N LEU A 214 -3.20 -12.45 11.10
CA LEU A 214 -3.32 -13.66 11.90
C LEU A 214 -4.03 -14.78 11.14
N SER A 215 -5.04 -14.49 10.32
CA SER A 215 -5.68 -15.53 9.50
C SER A 215 -4.68 -16.27 8.61
N LEU A 216 -3.71 -15.57 8.04
CA LEU A 216 -2.66 -16.15 7.18
C LEU A 216 -1.57 -16.84 8.00
N ILE A 217 -1.17 -16.22 9.12
CA ILE A 217 -0.13 -16.76 10.02
C ILE A 217 -0.62 -18.07 10.66
N THR A 218 -1.82 -18.11 11.25
CA THR A 218 -2.38 -19.32 11.89
C THR A 218 -2.74 -20.39 10.88
N SER A 219 -3.09 -20.03 9.64
CA SER A 219 -3.27 -21.02 8.56
C SER A 219 -1.97 -21.74 8.21
N LYS A 220 -0.82 -21.03 8.23
CA LYS A 220 0.51 -21.63 8.00
C LYS A 220 1.08 -22.34 9.22
N TYR A 221 0.77 -21.82 10.41
CA TYR A 221 1.24 -22.33 11.70
C TYR A 221 0.04 -22.63 12.63
N PRO A 222 -0.68 -23.75 12.41
CA PRO A 222 -1.93 -24.05 13.12
C PRO A 222 -1.78 -24.25 14.62
N HIS A 223 -0.54 -24.42 15.12
CA HIS A 223 -0.24 -24.52 16.54
C HIS A 223 -0.25 -23.16 17.25
N ILE A 224 -0.14 -22.04 16.52
CA ILE A 224 -0.17 -20.70 17.08
C ILE A 224 -1.60 -20.30 17.41
N LYS A 225 -1.83 -19.82 18.64
CA LYS A 225 -3.05 -19.14 19.04
C LYS A 225 -2.90 -17.64 18.79
N GLY A 226 -3.65 -17.10 17.85
CA GLY A 226 -3.66 -15.68 17.52
C GLY A 226 -4.63 -14.90 18.41
N ILE A 227 -4.23 -13.71 18.86
CA ILE A 227 -5.13 -12.68 19.40
C ILE A 227 -5.09 -11.48 18.46
N ASN A 228 -6.16 -11.25 17.70
CA ASN A 228 -6.34 -10.03 16.92
C ASN A 228 -6.85 -8.93 17.86
N PHE A 229 -6.06 -7.88 18.06
CA PHE A 229 -6.36 -6.78 18.97
C PHE A 229 -6.50 -5.46 18.23
N ASP A 230 -7.68 -4.84 18.32
CA ASP A 230 -7.99 -3.56 17.68
C ASP A 230 -9.07 -2.81 18.47
N LEU A 231 -9.51 -1.65 17.98
CA LEU A 231 -10.60 -0.89 18.57
C LEU A 231 -11.89 -1.72 18.58
N PRO A 232 -12.74 -1.60 19.63
CA PRO A 232 -13.96 -2.40 19.75
C PRO A 232 -14.90 -2.33 18.54
N HIS A 233 -14.99 -1.17 17.88
CA HIS A 233 -15.86 -1.00 16.72
C HIS A 233 -15.32 -1.71 15.46
N VAL A 234 -13.99 -1.82 15.31
CA VAL A 234 -13.35 -2.55 14.20
C VAL A 234 -13.51 -4.05 14.40
N ILE A 235 -13.23 -4.52 15.62
CA ILE A 235 -13.35 -5.94 15.98
C ILE A 235 -14.78 -6.47 15.78
N LYS A 236 -15.80 -5.63 15.96
CA LYS A 236 -17.20 -6.02 15.75
C LYS A 236 -17.47 -6.54 14.33
N ASP A 237 -16.75 -6.01 13.34
CA ASP A 237 -16.91 -6.38 11.92
C ASP A 237 -15.87 -7.41 11.47
N ALA A 238 -14.98 -7.87 12.37
CA ALA A 238 -13.97 -8.87 12.04
C ALA A 238 -14.60 -10.26 11.85
N PRO A 239 -14.34 -10.93 10.71
CA PRO A 239 -14.82 -12.28 10.48
C PRO A 239 -14.07 -13.28 11.36
N SER A 240 -14.76 -14.35 11.76
CA SER A 240 -14.12 -15.41 12.55
C SER A 240 -13.11 -16.21 11.74
N TYR A 241 -11.92 -16.42 12.31
CA TYR A 241 -10.86 -17.26 11.75
C TYR A 241 -10.47 -18.40 12.70
N PRO A 242 -10.20 -19.62 12.19
CA PRO A 242 -9.66 -20.70 13.00
C PRO A 242 -8.36 -20.30 13.70
N GLY A 243 -8.29 -20.54 15.02
CA GLY A 243 -7.11 -20.23 15.83
C GLY A 243 -6.92 -18.75 16.17
N VAL A 244 -7.88 -17.88 15.84
CA VAL A 244 -7.82 -16.44 16.14
C VAL A 244 -8.94 -16.04 17.10
N GLU A 245 -8.57 -15.40 18.20
CA GLU A 245 -9.48 -14.71 19.12
C GLU A 245 -9.48 -13.21 18.81
N HIS A 246 -10.65 -12.59 18.77
CA HIS A 246 -10.77 -11.15 18.57
C HIS A 246 -11.01 -10.41 19.89
N VAL A 247 -10.16 -9.43 20.19
CA VAL A 247 -10.21 -8.67 21.45
C VAL A 247 -10.26 -7.18 21.15
N GLY A 248 -11.32 -6.52 21.61
CA GLY A 248 -11.46 -5.06 21.50
C GLY A 248 -10.76 -4.33 22.64
N GLY A 249 -10.04 -3.25 22.35
CA GLY A 249 -9.44 -2.38 23.37
C GLY A 249 -8.74 -1.16 22.80
N ASP A 250 -7.91 -0.52 23.63
CA ASP A 250 -7.07 0.62 23.24
C ASP A 250 -5.61 0.28 23.54
N MET A 251 -4.80 0.20 22.50
CA MET A 251 -3.37 -0.15 22.58
C MET A 251 -2.54 0.85 23.39
N PHE A 252 -3.02 2.09 23.55
CA PHE A 252 -2.40 3.09 24.40
C PHE A 252 -2.77 2.92 25.88
N ALA A 253 -3.81 2.15 26.20
CA ALA A 253 -4.16 1.79 27.57
C ALA A 253 -3.46 0.48 27.98
N SER A 254 -3.64 -0.58 27.21
CA SER A 254 -2.97 -1.87 27.39
C SER A 254 -3.04 -2.71 26.12
N VAL A 255 -2.20 -3.74 26.04
CA VAL A 255 -2.25 -4.75 24.97
C VAL A 255 -2.31 -6.14 25.60
N PRO A 256 -3.00 -7.13 24.97
CA PRO A 256 -3.00 -8.51 25.45
C PRO A 256 -1.59 -9.10 25.54
N SER A 257 -1.39 -10.03 26.47
CA SER A 257 -0.12 -10.74 26.62
C SER A 257 0.01 -11.89 25.61
N GLY A 258 1.25 -12.17 25.20
CA GLY A 258 1.60 -13.30 24.34
C GLY A 258 3.11 -13.51 24.26
N ASP A 259 3.55 -14.59 23.60
CA ASP A 259 4.97 -14.88 23.42
C ASP A 259 5.66 -13.83 22.54
N ALA A 260 4.91 -13.35 21.54
CA ALA A 260 5.29 -12.22 20.71
C ALA A 260 4.10 -11.32 20.40
N ILE A 261 4.43 -10.07 20.10
CA ILE A 261 3.48 -9.08 19.59
C ILE A 261 3.88 -8.74 18.16
N PHE A 262 2.94 -8.79 17.23
CA PHE A 262 3.09 -8.37 15.85
C PHE A 262 2.46 -6.98 15.67
N ILE A 263 3.16 -6.09 14.98
CA ILE A 263 2.74 -4.72 14.70
C ILE A 263 3.11 -4.43 13.24
N LYS A 264 2.14 -4.31 12.35
CA LYS A 264 2.37 -4.00 10.94
C LYS A 264 1.67 -2.71 10.56
N TRP A 265 2.41 -1.73 10.04
CA TRP A 265 1.86 -0.44 9.62
C TRP A 265 0.99 0.21 10.71
N ILE A 266 1.57 0.31 11.90
CA ILE A 266 0.96 1.03 13.03
C ILE A 266 1.89 2.14 13.47
N LEU A 267 3.17 1.85 13.67
CA LEU A 267 4.09 2.86 14.20
C LEU A 267 4.17 4.09 13.29
N HIS A 268 4.09 3.92 11.97
CA HIS A 268 4.08 5.05 11.05
C HIS A 268 2.87 5.99 11.16
N ASP A 269 1.74 5.57 11.74
CA ASP A 269 0.54 6.40 11.88
C ASP A 269 0.65 7.39 13.06
N TRP A 270 1.62 7.19 13.95
CA TRP A 270 1.65 7.85 15.25
C TRP A 270 2.95 8.63 15.49
N SER A 271 2.84 9.66 16.32
CA SER A 271 4.00 10.41 16.81
C SER A 271 4.93 9.56 17.66
N ASP A 272 6.17 10.01 17.83
CA ASP A 272 7.18 9.27 18.60
C ASP A 272 6.75 9.06 20.07
N GLU A 273 6.01 10.01 20.67
CA GLU A 273 5.47 9.87 22.03
C GLU A 273 4.43 8.76 22.12
N HIS A 274 3.56 8.66 21.11
CA HIS A 274 2.53 7.61 21.03
C HIS A 274 3.16 6.25 20.75
N CYS A 275 4.12 6.18 19.82
CA CYS A 275 4.89 4.96 19.56
C CYS A 275 5.62 4.49 20.81
N LEU A 276 6.25 5.39 21.56
CA LEU A 276 6.92 5.05 22.82
C LEU A 276 5.94 4.49 23.86
N LYS A 277 4.75 5.09 23.98
CA LYS A 277 3.70 4.61 24.89
C LYS A 277 3.24 3.19 24.50
N LEU A 278 2.96 2.99 23.22
CA LEU A 278 2.57 1.69 22.68
C LEU A 278 3.66 0.64 22.91
N LEU A 279 4.90 0.93 22.52
CA LEU A 279 6.02 0.00 22.65
C LEU A 279 6.31 -0.37 24.11
N LYS A 280 6.09 0.53 25.07
CA LYS A 280 6.16 0.20 26.51
C LYS A 280 5.05 -0.76 26.94
N ASN A 281 3.83 -0.58 26.44
CA ASN A 281 2.74 -1.53 26.69
C ASN A 281 3.09 -2.91 26.11
N CYS A 282 3.63 -2.96 24.90
CA CYS A 282 4.09 -4.19 24.28
C CYS A 282 5.24 -4.84 25.06
N TYR A 283 6.23 -4.07 25.51
CA TYR A 283 7.33 -4.54 26.34
C TYR A 283 6.82 -5.22 27.62
N ASN A 284 5.80 -4.63 28.28
CA ASN A 284 5.22 -5.19 29.49
C ASN A 284 4.38 -6.46 29.25
N ALA A 285 3.87 -6.63 28.03
CA ALA A 285 2.95 -7.71 27.68
C ALA A 285 3.63 -8.98 27.14
N ILE A 286 4.94 -8.93 26.85
CA ILE A 286 5.74 -10.09 26.42
C ILE A 286 6.58 -10.66 27.58
N PRO A 287 6.90 -11.96 27.60
CA PRO A 287 7.82 -12.55 28.59
C PRO A 287 9.27 -12.08 28.36
N ASP A 288 10.18 -12.41 29.28
CA ASP A 288 11.60 -12.01 29.20
C ASP A 288 12.32 -12.53 27.94
N ASN A 289 11.89 -13.67 27.41
CA ASN A 289 12.36 -14.24 26.15
C ASN A 289 11.46 -13.89 24.95
N GLY A 290 10.47 -13.01 25.13
CA GLY A 290 9.54 -12.59 24.10
C GLY A 290 10.11 -11.51 23.18
N LYS A 291 9.35 -11.15 22.15
CA LYS A 291 9.74 -10.13 21.17
C LYS A 291 8.55 -9.35 20.61
N VAL A 292 8.81 -8.14 20.11
CA VAL A 292 7.88 -7.41 19.25
C VAL A 292 8.38 -7.49 17.82
N ILE A 293 7.53 -7.93 16.90
CA ILE A 293 7.81 -8.06 15.48
C ILE A 293 7.14 -6.87 14.79
N VAL A 294 7.94 -5.92 14.33
CA VAL A 294 7.47 -4.72 13.64
C VAL A 294 7.67 -4.90 12.14
N VAL A 295 6.63 -4.62 11.35
CA VAL A 295 6.70 -4.57 9.89
C VAL A 295 6.38 -3.17 9.42
N ASP A 296 7.42 -2.45 9.02
CA ASP A 296 7.30 -1.06 8.58
C ASP A 296 8.35 -0.70 7.52
N ALA A 297 8.17 0.40 6.81
CA ALA A 297 9.19 0.89 5.90
C ALA A 297 10.33 1.59 6.66
N LEU A 298 11.51 1.63 6.04
CA LEU A 298 12.64 2.43 6.51
C LEU A 298 12.94 3.52 5.50
N LEU A 299 13.18 4.72 6.01
CA LEU A 299 13.63 5.85 5.22
C LEU A 299 15.13 6.11 5.46
N PRO A 300 15.97 6.13 4.42
CA PRO A 300 17.38 6.46 4.60
C PRO A 300 17.53 7.92 5.02
N VAL A 301 18.54 8.20 5.87
CA VAL A 301 18.83 9.56 6.35
C VAL A 301 19.17 10.50 5.19
N VAL A 302 19.88 10.01 4.17
CA VAL A 302 20.16 10.74 2.94
C VAL A 302 19.22 10.23 1.85
N PRO A 303 18.38 11.09 1.25
CA PRO A 303 17.49 10.67 0.19
C PRO A 303 18.26 10.16 -1.04
N GLU A 304 17.88 8.97 -1.51
CA GLU A 304 18.38 8.36 -2.73
C GLU A 304 17.30 8.32 -3.81
N THR A 305 17.69 8.15 -5.08
CA THR A 305 16.75 8.19 -6.21
C THR A 305 16.24 6.82 -6.66
N SER A 306 16.44 5.77 -5.85
CA SER A 306 15.93 4.43 -6.13
C SER A 306 14.39 4.41 -6.06
N THR A 307 13.74 3.49 -6.77
CA THR A 307 12.28 3.36 -6.76
C THR A 307 11.74 3.05 -5.36
N ALA A 308 12.46 2.22 -4.59
CA ALA A 308 12.13 1.90 -3.20
C ALA A 308 12.08 3.15 -2.32
N VAL A 309 13.14 3.98 -2.35
CA VAL A 309 13.22 5.19 -1.54
C VAL A 309 12.22 6.25 -1.99
N LYS A 310 12.00 6.40 -3.30
CA LYS A 310 10.94 7.27 -3.84
C LYS A 310 9.56 6.84 -3.35
N SER A 311 9.27 5.54 -3.36
CA SER A 311 8.00 5.00 -2.88
C SER A 311 7.81 5.25 -1.38
N THR A 312 8.83 5.01 -0.55
CA THR A 312 8.74 5.27 0.89
C THR A 312 8.60 6.77 1.19
N SER A 313 9.32 7.63 0.46
CA SER A 313 9.19 9.09 0.62
C SER A 313 7.80 9.60 0.22
N GLN A 314 7.19 9.00 -0.80
CA GLN A 314 5.81 9.29 -1.17
C GLN A 314 4.82 8.87 -0.08
N LEU A 315 5.04 7.70 0.53
CA LEU A 315 4.24 7.22 1.65
C LEU A 315 4.36 8.14 2.86
N ASP A 316 5.58 8.58 3.21
CA ASP A 316 5.83 9.50 4.33
C ASP A 316 5.04 10.80 4.19
N VAL A 317 5.12 11.45 3.02
CA VAL A 317 4.35 12.69 2.77
C VAL A 317 2.85 12.42 2.80
N LEU A 318 2.40 11.25 2.33
CA LEU A 318 0.99 10.86 2.41
C LEU A 318 0.53 10.71 3.85
N VAL A 319 1.29 9.98 4.68
CA VAL A 319 1.06 9.81 6.11
C VAL A 319 0.99 11.16 6.79
N MET A 320 1.90 12.09 6.49
CA MET A 320 1.88 13.47 6.99
C MET A 320 0.58 14.21 6.64
N THR A 321 -0.04 13.92 5.49
CA THR A 321 -1.33 14.54 5.13
C THR A 321 -2.52 14.00 5.91
N VAL A 322 -2.41 12.77 6.45
CA VAL A 322 -3.55 12.03 7.02
C VAL A 322 -3.48 11.96 8.55
N TYR A 323 -2.31 11.67 9.11
CA TYR A 323 -2.17 11.29 10.52
C TYR A 323 -1.39 12.31 11.32
N GLN A 324 -1.86 12.59 12.54
CA GLN A 324 -1.21 13.56 13.41
C GLN A 324 0.10 13.03 13.97
N GLY A 325 1.22 13.55 13.44
CA GLY A 325 2.57 13.17 13.88
C GLY A 325 3.03 11.82 13.34
N GLY A 326 2.25 11.16 12.48
CA GLY A 326 2.69 10.00 11.73
C GLY A 326 3.84 10.36 10.78
N LYS A 327 4.76 9.41 10.59
CA LYS A 327 5.92 9.51 9.71
C LYS A 327 6.55 8.14 9.46
N GLU A 328 7.21 8.00 8.33
CA GLU A 328 8.20 6.96 8.11
C GLU A 328 9.47 7.30 8.90
N ARG A 329 10.21 6.29 9.33
CA ARG A 329 11.36 6.46 10.23
C ARG A 329 12.63 5.86 9.64
N SER A 330 13.75 6.46 10.01
CA SER A 330 15.08 5.90 9.80
C SER A 330 15.37 4.76 10.76
N GLU A 331 16.40 3.98 10.43
CA GLU A 331 16.93 2.92 11.30
C GLU A 331 17.28 3.45 12.69
N GLN A 332 17.93 4.62 12.75
CA GLN A 332 18.36 5.26 13.99
C GLN A 332 17.17 5.70 14.85
N GLU A 333 16.09 6.20 14.24
CA GLU A 333 14.86 6.56 14.96
C GLU A 333 14.16 5.33 15.53
N PHE A 334 14.11 4.22 14.79
CA PHE A 334 13.58 2.96 15.33
C PHE A 334 14.41 2.43 16.51
N ILE A 335 15.75 2.45 16.40
CA ILE A 335 16.65 2.05 17.50
C ILE A 335 16.43 2.94 18.73
N ALA A 336 16.26 4.25 18.55
CA ALA A 336 15.97 5.18 19.63
C ALA A 336 14.63 4.86 20.31
N LEU A 337 13.57 4.61 19.54
CA LEU A 337 12.25 4.21 20.06
C LEU A 337 12.31 2.89 20.84
N ALA A 338 12.95 1.86 20.26
CA ALA A 338 13.11 0.56 20.90
C ALA A 338 13.88 0.68 22.23
N THR A 339 15.00 1.39 22.21
CA THR A 339 15.83 1.62 23.40
C THR A 339 15.06 2.38 24.48
N ALA A 340 14.35 3.45 24.13
CA ALA A 340 13.56 4.24 25.06
C ALA A 340 12.37 3.46 25.65
N ALA A 341 11.83 2.48 24.91
CA ALA A 341 10.78 1.59 25.38
C ALA A 341 11.30 0.45 26.28
N GLY A 342 12.63 0.26 26.37
CA GLY A 342 13.28 -0.73 27.24
C GLY A 342 13.85 -1.96 26.53
N PHE A 343 13.70 -2.05 25.20
CA PHE A 343 14.29 -3.15 24.42
C PHE A 343 15.81 -3.02 24.35
N ARG A 344 16.53 -4.15 24.27
CA ARG A 344 17.99 -4.19 24.13
C ARG A 344 18.47 -3.86 22.73
N GLY A 345 17.64 -4.05 21.72
CA GLY A 345 17.98 -3.78 20.34
C GLY A 345 16.95 -4.30 19.36
N ILE A 346 17.31 -4.18 18.08
CA ILE A 346 16.50 -4.58 16.93
C ILE A 346 17.31 -5.56 16.08
N ARG A 347 16.69 -6.66 15.64
CA ARG A 347 17.20 -7.50 14.56
C ARG A 347 16.38 -7.26 13.30
N TYR A 348 17.06 -6.98 12.20
CA TYR A 348 16.46 -6.77 10.88
C TYR A 348 16.49 -8.10 10.12
N GLU A 349 15.38 -8.84 10.15
CA GLU A 349 15.35 -10.26 9.77
C GLU A 349 15.20 -10.45 8.26
N CYS A 350 14.33 -9.67 7.61
CA CYS A 350 14.23 -9.65 6.15
C CYS A 350 13.61 -8.35 5.62
N PHE A 351 13.86 -8.08 4.34
CA PHE A 351 13.26 -6.97 3.60
C PHE A 351 12.36 -7.51 2.50
N VAL A 352 11.09 -7.11 2.51
CA VAL A 352 10.05 -7.68 1.65
C VAL A 352 8.99 -6.64 1.34
N CYS A 353 8.60 -6.52 0.07
CA CYS A 353 7.57 -5.57 -0.37
C CYS A 353 7.81 -4.13 0.14
N ASN A 354 9.07 -3.68 0.12
CA ASN A 354 9.51 -2.37 0.61
C ASN A 354 9.36 -2.14 2.13
N CYS A 355 9.12 -3.21 2.90
CA CYS A 355 9.04 -3.19 4.36
C CYS A 355 10.18 -4.03 4.95
N TRP A 356 10.67 -3.63 6.12
CA TRP A 356 11.53 -4.45 6.96
C TRP A 356 10.69 -5.21 7.98
N VAL A 357 11.03 -6.49 8.19
CA VAL A 357 10.59 -7.26 9.35
C VAL A 357 11.65 -7.11 10.43
N MET A 358 11.30 -6.44 11.51
CA MET A 358 12.18 -6.07 12.62
C MET A 358 11.76 -6.78 13.90
N GLU A 359 12.68 -7.43 14.59
CA GLU A 359 12.45 -8.01 15.93
C GLU A 359 13.05 -7.13 17.01
N PHE A 360 12.20 -6.55 17.86
CA PHE A 360 12.61 -5.81 19.05
C PHE A 360 12.65 -6.81 20.20
N PHE A 361 13.80 -6.99 20.83
CA PHE A 361 14.02 -8.02 21.85
C PHE A 361 14.45 -7.42 23.21
N LYS A 362 14.08 -8.11 24.29
CA LYS A 362 14.36 -7.71 25.68
C LYS A 362 15.79 -7.94 26.14
#